data_AF-A0A507ECC4-F1
#
_entry.id   AF-A0A507ECC4-F1
#
_cell.length_a   1.000
_cell.length_b   1.000
_cell.length_c   1.000
_cell.angle_alpha   90.00
_cell.angle_beta   90.00
_cell.angle_gamma   90.00
#
_symmetry.space_group_name_H-M   'P 1'
#
loop_
_entity.id
_entity.type
_entity.pdbx_description
1 polymer ?
#
loop_
_entity_poly.entity_id
_entity_poly.type
_entity_poly.pdbx_seq_one_letter_code
_entity_poly.pdbx_strand_id
1 'polypeptide(L)'
;MSRPALTASITTSASTAAAIKSLGVKEEIGCVYVMGSEAADEIDAETIKKNRSFRKFSYRGVDLEQLLDMSSEQLTEIVHARARRRFQRGLKRKPMGLIKKLRKAKKDAVDGEKPETVKTHLRNMIIVPEMVGSVVGVYNGKVFNQIEIKAEMIGHYLAEFSITYKPVGHGRPGIGASSSSKFVPLK
;
A
#
# COMPACT_ATOMS: atom_id res chain seq x y z
N MET A 1 40.13 -45.83 -30.39
CA MET A 1 39.25 -45.52 -31.55
C MET A 1 38.04 -44.78 -30.96
N SER A 2 37.64 -43.56 -31.26
CA SER A 2 37.99 -42.48 -32.20
C SER A 2 37.48 -41.16 -31.58
N ARG A 3 38.21 -40.04 -31.78
CA ARG A 3 37.79 -38.63 -31.47
C ARG A 3 36.68 -38.18 -32.49
N PRO A 4 36.13 -36.92 -32.55
CA PRO A 4 36.41 -35.64 -31.83
C PRO A 4 35.16 -34.73 -31.50
N ALA A 5 35.28 -33.78 -30.55
CA ALA A 5 35.33 -32.29 -30.65
C ALA A 5 34.03 -31.49 -30.91
N LEU A 6 33.77 -30.51 -30.02
CA LEU A 6 33.48 -29.12 -30.41
C LEU A 6 33.85 -28.15 -29.27
N THR A 7 34.40 -27.01 -29.69
CA THR A 7 35.17 -26.00 -28.98
C THR A 7 34.35 -24.74 -28.72
N ALA A 8 34.63 -24.03 -27.61
CA ALA A 8 34.64 -22.56 -27.58
C ALA A 8 35.50 -22.07 -26.40
N SER A 9 36.75 -21.76 -26.70
CA SER A 9 37.63 -20.86 -25.94
C SER A 9 37.33 -19.41 -26.29
N ILE A 10 37.61 -18.46 -25.38
CA ILE A 10 38.21 -17.11 -25.58
C ILE A 10 38.00 -16.36 -24.25
N THR A 11 38.97 -16.47 -23.32
CA THR A 11 40.15 -15.59 -23.13
C THR A 11 39.85 -14.33 -22.30
N THR A 12 40.03 -14.45 -20.99
CA THR A 12 40.44 -13.33 -20.13
C THR A 12 41.87 -12.95 -20.49
N SER A 13 42.03 -11.82 -21.18
CA SER A 13 43.35 -11.22 -21.44
C SER A 13 43.38 -9.77 -20.93
N ALA A 14 44.28 -9.55 -19.97
CA ALA A 14 45.10 -8.35 -19.79
C ALA A 14 44.47 -6.94 -19.71
N SER A 15 43.18 -6.75 -19.42
CA SER A 15 42.61 -5.40 -19.15
C SER A 15 42.18 -5.14 -17.69
N THR A 16 42.17 -6.17 -16.84
CA THR A 16 41.76 -6.08 -15.42
C THR A 16 42.80 -5.46 -14.48
N ALA A 17 43.96 -5.02 -14.98
CA ALA A 17 45.00 -4.38 -14.16
C ALA A 17 45.13 -2.85 -14.38
N ALA A 18 44.36 -2.24 -15.31
CA ALA A 18 44.60 -0.85 -15.73
C ALA A 18 43.56 0.19 -15.25
N ALA A 19 42.45 -0.21 -14.61
CA ALA A 19 41.42 0.74 -14.15
C ALA A 19 41.41 0.99 -12.62
N ILE A 20 42.41 0.48 -11.89
CA ILE A 20 42.63 0.76 -10.46
C ILE A 20 43.63 1.93 -10.28
N LYS A 21 44.21 2.45 -11.37
CA LYS A 21 45.24 3.50 -11.35
C LYS A 21 44.75 4.86 -11.85
N SER A 22 43.54 5.25 -11.47
CA SER A 22 43.15 6.67 -11.33
C SER A 22 43.04 7.07 -9.85
N LEU A 23 43.75 6.35 -8.97
CA LEU A 23 44.19 6.81 -7.66
C LEU A 23 45.13 8.01 -7.85
N GLY A 24 44.55 9.18 -8.03
CA GLY A 24 45.20 10.46 -7.80
C GLY A 24 45.32 10.70 -6.30
N VAL A 25 46.21 9.96 -5.64
CA VAL A 25 46.63 10.28 -4.27
C VAL A 25 47.72 11.34 -4.38
N LYS A 26 47.32 12.60 -4.17
CA LYS A 26 48.22 13.63 -3.65
C LYS A 26 47.94 13.73 -2.16
N GLU A 27 48.85 13.23 -1.34
CA GLU A 27 48.96 13.72 0.04
C GLU A 27 49.52 15.14 -0.04
N GLU A 28 48.74 16.11 0.42
CA GLU A 28 49.20 17.20 1.28
C GLU A 28 48.02 18.12 1.70
N ILE A 29 47.86 18.25 3.02
CA ILE A 29 47.39 19.43 3.76
C ILE A 29 45.87 19.73 3.73
N GLY A 30 45.22 19.46 4.88
CA GLY A 30 44.36 20.45 5.53
C GLY A 30 42.85 20.42 5.26
N CYS A 31 42.10 20.17 6.34
CA CYS A 31 40.89 20.88 6.74
C CYS A 31 39.67 20.98 5.77
N VAL A 32 38.61 20.23 6.12
CA VAL A 32 37.17 20.62 6.12
C VAL A 32 36.52 21.02 4.79
N TYR A 33 35.70 20.11 4.25
CA TYR A 33 34.24 20.31 4.07
C TYR A 33 33.61 19.02 3.52
N VAL A 34 32.79 18.32 4.30
CA VAL A 34 31.96 17.22 3.80
C VAL A 34 30.73 17.84 3.14
N MET A 35 30.81 18.14 1.84
CA MET A 35 29.63 18.36 1.02
C MET A 35 29.06 16.99 0.65
N GLY A 36 28.14 16.52 1.50
CA GLY A 36 27.46 15.23 1.36
C GLY A 36 26.57 15.18 0.11
N SER A 37 26.99 14.35 -0.83
CA SER A 37 26.20 13.44 -1.68
C SER A 37 24.66 13.52 -1.64
N GLU A 38 24.06 14.48 -2.35
CA GLU A 38 22.63 14.37 -2.73
C GLU A 38 22.41 13.35 -3.86
N ALA A 39 23.43 13.12 -4.69
CA ALA A 39 23.32 12.27 -5.88
C ALA A 39 23.37 10.76 -5.59
N ALA A 40 23.90 10.32 -4.44
CA ALA A 40 24.00 8.88 -4.12
C ALA A 40 22.65 8.31 -3.65
N ASP A 41 21.90 9.08 -2.85
CA ASP A 41 20.61 8.67 -2.30
C ASP A 41 19.51 8.57 -3.38
N GLU A 42 19.61 9.35 -4.46
CA GLU A 42 18.67 9.30 -5.59
C GLU A 42 18.82 8.02 -6.43
N ILE A 43 20.05 7.56 -6.65
CA ILE A 43 20.34 6.37 -7.47
C ILE A 43 19.88 5.11 -6.73
N ASP A 44 20.07 5.03 -5.42
CA ASP A 44 19.57 3.94 -4.61
C ASP A 44 18.04 3.93 -4.56
N ALA A 45 17.40 5.10 -4.45
CA ALA A 45 15.94 5.22 -4.47
C ALA A 45 15.33 4.81 -5.82
N GLU A 46 15.96 5.15 -6.95
CA GLU A 46 15.53 4.72 -8.28
C GLU A 46 15.73 3.22 -8.53
N THR A 47 16.82 2.66 -8.01
CA THR A 47 17.12 1.23 -8.12
C THR A 47 16.15 0.42 -7.26
N ILE A 48 15.79 0.92 -6.07
CA ILE A 48 14.72 0.36 -5.22
C ILE A 48 13.35 0.46 -5.90
N LYS A 49 13.05 1.53 -6.64
CA LYS A 49 11.80 1.66 -7.43
C LYS A 49 11.74 0.65 -8.57
N LYS A 50 12.85 0.44 -9.29
CA LYS A 50 12.95 -0.52 -10.42
C LYS A 50 12.91 -1.98 -9.96
N ASN A 51 13.42 -2.28 -8.76
CA ASN A 51 13.43 -3.63 -8.18
C ASN A 51 12.12 -4.01 -7.46
N ARG A 52 11.16 -3.09 -7.29
CA ARG A 52 9.79 -3.47 -6.90
C ARG A 52 9.12 -4.11 -8.10
N SER A 53 9.18 -5.43 -8.21
CA SER A 53 8.31 -6.16 -9.14
C SER A 53 6.87 -5.75 -8.85
N PHE A 54 6.19 -5.11 -9.80
CA PHE A 54 4.78 -4.77 -9.67
C PHE A 54 4.00 -6.08 -9.59
N ARG A 55 3.70 -6.53 -8.37
CA ARG A 55 2.94 -7.75 -8.16
C ARG A 55 1.51 -7.47 -8.63
N LYS A 56 1.09 -8.16 -9.69
CA LYS A 56 -0.31 -8.18 -10.09
C LYS A 56 -1.13 -8.63 -8.89
N PHE A 57 -2.14 -7.83 -8.53
CA PHE A 57 -3.00 -8.19 -7.42
C PHE A 57 -3.89 -9.37 -7.83
N SER A 58 -3.71 -10.48 -7.13
CA SER A 58 -4.56 -11.66 -7.25
C SER A 58 -5.29 -11.92 -5.93
N TYR A 59 -6.61 -12.01 -5.95
CA TYR A 59 -7.40 -12.41 -4.80
C TYR A 59 -7.70 -13.91 -4.89
N ARG A 60 -7.11 -14.72 -4.01
CA ARG A 60 -7.32 -16.18 -3.95
C ARG A 60 -7.10 -16.89 -5.30
N GLY A 61 -6.13 -16.41 -6.08
CA GLY A 61 -5.78 -16.97 -7.39
C GLY A 61 -6.57 -16.39 -8.57
N VAL A 62 -7.42 -15.39 -8.35
CA VAL A 62 -8.18 -14.69 -9.40
C VAL A 62 -7.65 -13.26 -9.54
N ASP A 63 -7.42 -12.84 -10.78
CA ASP A 63 -6.90 -11.50 -11.09
C ASP A 63 -7.99 -10.42 -10.97
N LEU A 64 -7.57 -9.15 -10.82
CA LEU A 64 -8.50 -8.03 -10.65
C LEU A 64 -9.47 -7.85 -11.83
N GLU A 65 -9.00 -8.04 -13.05
CA GLU A 65 -9.83 -7.93 -14.27
C GLU A 65 -10.92 -9.00 -14.26
N GLN A 66 -10.53 -10.25 -13.99
CA GLN A 66 -11.46 -11.37 -13.86
C GLN A 66 -12.49 -11.12 -12.75
N LEU A 67 -12.07 -10.59 -11.59
CA LEU A 67 -12.99 -10.27 -10.48
C LEU A 67 -14.05 -9.22 -10.83
N LEU A 68 -13.78 -8.32 -11.78
CA LEU A 68 -14.73 -7.30 -12.22
C LEU A 68 -15.80 -7.88 -13.16
N ASP A 69 -15.44 -8.89 -13.95
CA ASP A 69 -16.33 -9.54 -14.91
C ASP A 69 -17.16 -10.68 -14.28
N MET A 70 -16.74 -11.19 -13.12
CA MET A 70 -17.44 -12.25 -12.41
C MET A 70 -18.82 -11.82 -11.89
N SER A 71 -19.76 -12.77 -11.90
CA SER A 71 -21.09 -12.56 -11.32
C SER A 71 -21.02 -12.50 -9.78
N SER A 72 -22.01 -11.87 -9.16
CA SER A 72 -22.08 -11.77 -7.70
C SER A 72 -22.23 -13.13 -6.98
N GLU A 73 -22.74 -14.13 -7.69
CA GLU A 73 -22.90 -15.49 -7.19
C GLU A 73 -21.54 -16.20 -7.14
N GLN A 74 -20.77 -16.13 -8.23
CA GLN A 74 -19.43 -16.68 -8.29
C GLN A 74 -18.48 -16.00 -7.28
N LEU A 75 -18.62 -14.68 -7.11
CA LEU A 75 -17.86 -13.93 -6.09
C LEU A 75 -18.14 -14.46 -4.67
N THR A 76 -19.37 -14.90 -4.40
CA THR A 76 -19.81 -15.38 -3.08
C THR A 76 -19.08 -16.67 -2.65
N GLU A 77 -18.68 -17.51 -3.60
CA GLU A 77 -17.95 -18.75 -3.36
C GLU A 77 -16.49 -18.48 -2.95
N ILE A 78 -15.86 -17.50 -3.61
CA ILE A 78 -14.45 -17.17 -3.42
C ILE A 78 -14.23 -16.38 -2.13
N VAL A 79 -15.15 -15.50 -1.74
CA VAL A 79 -15.00 -14.68 -0.54
C VAL A 79 -15.04 -15.50 0.77
N HIS A 80 -14.51 -14.90 1.84
CA HIS A 80 -14.49 -15.50 3.17
C HIS A 80 -15.91 -15.79 3.71
N ALA A 81 -16.02 -16.73 4.65
CA ALA A 81 -17.31 -17.24 5.15
C ALA A 81 -18.25 -16.14 5.68
N ARG A 82 -17.72 -15.14 6.38
CA ARG A 82 -18.52 -14.01 6.89
C ARG A 82 -19.11 -13.14 5.77
N ALA A 83 -18.35 -12.87 4.71
CA ALA A 83 -18.83 -12.12 3.54
C ALA A 83 -19.86 -12.95 2.78
N ARG A 84 -19.57 -14.24 2.56
CA ARG A 84 -20.49 -15.20 1.93
C ARG A 84 -21.86 -15.22 2.61
N ARG A 85 -21.89 -15.39 3.93
CA ARG A 85 -23.13 -15.36 4.73
C ARG A 85 -23.88 -14.03 4.59
N ARG A 86 -23.16 -12.92 4.46
CA ARG A 86 -23.78 -11.61 4.27
C ARG A 86 -24.40 -11.53 2.86
N PHE A 87 -23.69 -11.94 1.81
CA PHE A 87 -24.22 -11.92 0.44
C PHE A 87 -25.43 -12.84 0.29
N GLN A 88 -25.39 -14.05 0.84
CA GLN A 88 -26.52 -15.00 0.86
C GLN A 88 -27.76 -14.45 1.58
N ARG A 89 -27.57 -13.68 2.66
CA ARG A 89 -28.67 -13.00 3.36
C ARG A 89 -29.22 -11.78 2.61
N GLY A 90 -28.58 -11.37 1.53
CA GLY A 90 -28.97 -10.26 0.68
C GLY A 90 -28.40 -8.90 1.09
N LEU A 91 -28.17 -8.06 0.07
CA LEU A 91 -27.86 -6.63 0.19
C LEU A 91 -29.15 -5.85 0.48
N LYS A 92 -29.26 -5.23 1.66
CA LYS A 92 -30.36 -4.29 1.94
C LYS A 92 -30.28 -3.05 1.00
N ARG A 93 -31.38 -2.29 0.92
CA ARG A 93 -31.49 -1.03 0.15
C ARG A 93 -30.33 -0.05 0.37
N LYS A 94 -29.87 0.10 1.62
CA LYS A 94 -28.81 1.07 1.99
C LYS A 94 -27.46 0.74 1.30
N PRO A 95 -26.90 -0.48 1.42
CA PRO A 95 -25.75 -0.92 0.62
C PRO A 95 -25.87 -0.68 -0.89
N MET A 96 -27.01 -1.01 -1.49
CA MET A 96 -27.25 -0.80 -2.92
C MET A 96 -27.24 0.68 -3.31
N GLY A 97 -27.78 1.54 -2.44
CA GLY A 97 -27.70 2.99 -2.62
C GLY A 97 -26.28 3.53 -2.60
N LEU A 98 -25.40 2.97 -1.76
CA LEU A 98 -23.98 3.34 -1.73
C LEU A 98 -23.27 2.95 -3.03
N ILE A 99 -23.47 1.72 -3.52
CA ILE A 99 -22.87 1.25 -4.78
C ILE A 99 -23.30 2.17 -5.94
N LYS A 100 -24.59 2.54 -6.03
CA LYS A 100 -25.07 3.45 -7.08
C LYS A 100 -24.39 4.82 -7.03
N LYS A 101 -24.20 5.39 -5.84
CA LYS A 101 -23.49 6.67 -5.67
C LYS A 101 -22.04 6.57 -6.10
N LEU A 102 -21.36 5.47 -5.76
CA LEU A 102 -19.97 5.24 -6.16
C LEU A 102 -19.83 5.02 -7.66
N ARG A 103 -20.76 4.28 -8.29
CA ARG A 103 -20.80 4.13 -9.75
C ARG A 103 -21.00 5.47 -10.46
N LYS A 104 -21.80 6.38 -9.89
CA LYS A 104 -21.97 7.73 -10.41
C LYS A 104 -20.67 8.54 -10.26
N ALA A 105 -20.10 8.58 -9.05
CA ALA A 105 -18.86 9.32 -8.79
C ALA A 105 -17.67 8.84 -9.65
N LYS A 106 -17.59 7.53 -9.95
CA LYS A 106 -16.56 6.96 -10.83
C LYS A 106 -16.77 7.31 -12.30
N LYS A 107 -18.02 7.52 -12.74
CA LYS A 107 -18.35 7.94 -14.12
C LYS A 107 -18.15 9.43 -14.34
N ASP A 108 -18.42 10.24 -13.31
CA ASP A 108 -18.33 11.70 -13.38
C ASP A 108 -16.87 12.20 -13.19
N ALA A 109 -15.95 11.31 -12.82
CA ALA A 109 -14.54 11.64 -12.62
C ALA A 109 -13.82 11.86 -13.97
N VAL A 110 -12.97 12.88 -14.02
CA VAL A 110 -12.09 13.14 -15.16
C VAL A 110 -10.97 12.10 -15.17
N ASP A 111 -10.59 11.64 -16.36
CA ASP A 111 -9.54 10.63 -16.54
C ASP A 111 -8.21 11.12 -15.93
N GLY A 112 -7.77 10.46 -14.86
CA GLY A 112 -6.55 10.77 -14.12
C GLY A 112 -6.75 11.45 -12.77
N GLU A 113 -7.96 11.94 -12.47
CA GLU A 113 -8.28 12.53 -11.17
C GLU A 113 -9.00 11.55 -10.25
N LYS A 114 -8.86 11.79 -8.93
CA LYS A 114 -9.56 10.98 -7.92
C LYS A 114 -11.05 11.31 -7.92
N PRO A 115 -11.94 10.31 -7.90
CA PRO A 115 -13.37 10.55 -7.89
C PRO A 115 -13.83 11.27 -6.61
N GLU A 116 -14.99 11.93 -6.71
CA GLU A 116 -15.58 12.66 -5.59
C GLU A 116 -15.77 11.74 -4.36
N THR A 117 -15.44 12.27 -3.18
CA THR A 117 -15.54 11.52 -1.93
C THR A 117 -16.99 11.27 -1.52
N VAL A 118 -17.42 10.02 -1.54
CA VAL A 118 -18.77 9.63 -1.09
C VAL A 118 -18.76 9.34 0.41
N LYS A 119 -19.49 10.15 1.19
CA LYS A 119 -19.63 9.98 2.64
C LYS A 119 -20.63 8.87 2.98
N THR A 120 -20.28 8.00 3.93
CA THR A 120 -21.12 6.89 4.38
C THR A 120 -20.99 6.63 5.89
N HIS A 121 -22.12 6.22 6.49
CA HIS A 121 -22.16 5.69 7.85
C HIS A 121 -22.17 4.15 7.87
N LEU A 122 -22.21 3.51 6.69
CA LEU A 122 -22.32 2.07 6.55
C LEU A 122 -20.95 1.41 6.79
N ARG A 123 -20.62 1.18 8.06
CA ARG A 123 -19.39 0.46 8.45
C ARG A 123 -19.48 -1.06 8.20
N ASN A 124 -20.69 -1.60 8.09
CA ASN A 124 -20.96 -3.02 7.84
C ASN A 124 -20.95 -3.44 6.36
N MET A 125 -20.54 -2.54 5.46
CA MET A 125 -20.43 -2.82 4.04
C MET A 125 -19.12 -3.56 3.73
N ILE A 126 -19.19 -4.55 2.84
CA ILE A 126 -18.03 -5.28 2.31
C ILE A 126 -17.54 -4.53 1.08
N ILE A 127 -16.23 -4.42 0.91
CA ILE A 127 -15.62 -3.83 -0.28
C ILE A 127 -15.79 -4.81 -1.44
N VAL A 128 -16.54 -4.37 -2.45
CA VAL A 128 -16.79 -5.11 -3.70
C VAL A 128 -15.77 -4.68 -4.75
N PRO A 129 -15.32 -5.56 -5.67
CA PRO A 129 -14.35 -5.22 -6.71
C PRO A 129 -14.68 -3.95 -7.51
N GLU A 130 -15.97 -3.70 -7.77
CA GLU A 130 -16.43 -2.49 -8.47
C GLU A 130 -16.02 -1.17 -7.79
N MET A 131 -15.81 -1.18 -6.47
CA MET A 131 -15.49 0.00 -5.67
C MET A 131 -14.01 0.38 -5.74
N VAL A 132 -13.16 -0.44 -6.36
CA VAL A 132 -11.72 -0.17 -6.47
C VAL A 132 -11.48 1.14 -7.24
N GLY A 133 -10.60 1.97 -6.69
CA GLY A 133 -10.30 3.31 -7.19
C GLY A 133 -11.28 4.39 -6.73
N SER A 134 -12.33 4.06 -5.97
CA SER A 134 -13.24 5.06 -5.39
C SER A 134 -12.73 5.60 -4.05
N VAL A 135 -13.06 6.85 -3.74
CA VAL A 135 -12.80 7.47 -2.44
C VAL A 135 -14.06 7.44 -1.58
N VAL A 136 -13.98 6.77 -0.43
CA VAL A 136 -15.12 6.62 0.50
C VAL A 136 -14.80 7.27 1.84
N GLY A 137 -15.67 8.18 2.28
CA GLY A 137 -15.60 8.76 3.61
C GLY A 137 -16.36 7.89 4.61
N VAL A 138 -15.66 7.10 5.44
CA VAL A 138 -16.30 6.24 6.46
C VAL A 138 -16.38 6.97 7.79
N TYR A 139 -17.60 7.10 8.33
CA TYR A 139 -17.83 7.74 9.63
C TYR A 139 -17.28 6.91 10.79
N ASN A 140 -16.44 7.52 11.63
CA ASN A 140 -15.85 6.86 12.80
C ASN A 140 -16.59 7.14 14.12
N GLY A 141 -17.59 8.02 14.11
CA GLY A 141 -18.29 8.50 15.32
C GLY A 141 -18.11 9.99 15.60
N LYS A 142 -17.09 10.62 15.02
CA LYS A 142 -16.81 12.06 15.15
C LYS A 142 -16.54 12.72 13.79
N VAL A 143 -15.75 12.07 12.94
CA VAL A 143 -15.31 12.59 11.64
C VAL A 143 -15.49 11.52 10.55
N PHE A 144 -15.49 11.96 9.30
CA PHE A 144 -15.43 11.07 8.14
C PHE A 144 -13.98 10.85 7.75
N ASN A 145 -13.49 9.63 7.95
CA ASN A 145 -12.16 9.24 7.49
C ASN A 145 -12.24 8.95 5.99
N GLN A 146 -11.48 9.70 5.19
CA GLN A 146 -11.39 9.49 3.76
C GLN A 146 -10.48 8.30 3.48
N ILE A 147 -11.02 7.28 2.81
CA ILE A 147 -10.30 6.05 2.48
C ILE A 147 -10.36 5.88 0.97
N GLU A 148 -9.19 5.82 0.35
CA GLU A 148 -9.04 5.43 -1.05
C GLU A 148 -9.01 3.91 -1.14
N ILE A 149 -9.95 3.33 -1.89
CA ILE A 149 -10.09 1.87 -1.96
C ILE A 149 -9.05 1.29 -2.91
N LYS A 150 -8.11 0.55 -2.32
CA LYS A 150 -7.10 -0.25 -3.03
C LYS A 150 -7.62 -1.66 -3.32
N ALA A 151 -7.04 -2.33 -4.31
CA ALA A 151 -7.40 -3.71 -4.66
C ALA A 151 -7.17 -4.69 -3.49
N GLU A 152 -6.13 -4.47 -2.69
CA GLU A 152 -5.81 -5.26 -1.49
C GLU A 152 -6.92 -5.29 -0.44
N MET A 153 -7.83 -4.32 -0.48
CA MET A 153 -8.92 -4.20 0.48
C MET A 153 -10.17 -5.01 0.08
N ILE A 154 -10.16 -5.70 -1.07
CA ILE A 154 -11.30 -6.51 -1.53
C ILE A 154 -11.62 -7.60 -0.50
N GLY A 155 -12.91 -7.75 -0.20
CA GLY A 155 -13.40 -8.73 0.78
C GLY A 155 -13.39 -8.22 2.22
N HIS A 156 -12.66 -7.16 2.55
CA HIS A 156 -12.69 -6.57 3.89
C HIS A 156 -13.93 -5.70 4.13
N TYR A 157 -14.28 -5.47 5.39
CA TYR A 157 -15.34 -4.53 5.75
C TYR A 157 -14.81 -3.09 5.84
N LEU A 158 -15.64 -2.11 5.45
CA LEU A 158 -15.30 -0.69 5.61
C LEU A 158 -14.99 -0.29 7.06
N ALA A 159 -15.56 -1.01 8.04
CA ALA A 159 -15.27 -0.81 9.45
C ALA A 159 -13.80 -1.03 9.81
N GLU A 160 -13.09 -1.92 9.12
CA GLU A 160 -11.72 -2.32 9.44
C GLU A 160 -10.72 -1.19 9.17
N PHE A 161 -11.03 -0.31 8.22
CA PHE A 161 -10.18 0.82 7.82
C PHE A 161 -10.49 2.11 8.59
N SER A 162 -11.52 2.11 9.44
CA SER A 162 -11.95 3.30 10.20
C SER A 162 -12.05 2.97 11.69
N ILE A 163 -10.98 3.31 12.41
CA ILE A 163 -10.85 3.14 13.86
C ILE A 163 -11.78 4.15 14.55
N THR A 164 -12.61 3.66 15.48
CA THR A 164 -13.61 4.47 16.22
C THR A 164 -13.05 5.20 17.42
N TYR A 165 -11.89 4.77 17.90
CA TYR A 165 -11.24 5.33 19.07
C TYR A 165 -9.88 5.89 18.69
N LYS A 166 -9.32 6.72 19.56
CA LYS A 166 -7.94 7.16 19.43
C LYS A 166 -7.07 6.14 20.17
N PRO A 167 -6.09 5.49 19.51
CA PRO A 167 -5.20 4.57 20.19
C PRO A 167 -4.49 5.32 21.32
N VAL A 168 -4.51 4.76 22.53
CA VAL A 168 -3.82 5.31 23.68
C VAL A 168 -2.42 4.69 23.73
N GLY A 169 -1.40 5.54 23.72
CA GLY A 169 -0.04 5.14 24.04
C GLY A 169 0.19 5.35 25.54
N HIS A 170 0.71 4.35 26.24
CA HIS A 170 1.16 4.54 27.61
C HIS A 170 2.43 5.41 27.58
N GLY A 171 2.26 6.70 27.82
CA GLY A 171 3.37 7.62 28.06
C GLY A 171 3.81 7.61 29.52
N ARG A 172 4.74 8.51 29.86
CA ARG A 172 4.92 8.89 31.26
C ARG A 172 3.57 9.39 31.80
N PRO A 173 3.14 8.96 32.99
CA PRO A 173 1.96 9.54 33.62
C PRO A 173 2.12 11.06 33.63
N GLY A 174 1.20 11.78 32.98
CA GLY A 174 1.17 13.23 33.07
C GLY A 174 1.08 13.62 34.55
N ILE A 175 1.72 14.72 34.96
CA ILE A 175 1.57 15.23 36.32
C ILE A 175 0.06 15.40 36.60
N GLY A 176 -0.47 14.66 37.58
CA GLY A 176 -1.89 14.65 37.94
C GLY A 176 -2.75 13.52 37.35
N ALA A 177 -2.22 12.68 36.45
CA ALA A 177 -2.97 11.57 35.84
C ALA A 177 -3.04 10.32 36.73
N SER A 178 -2.04 10.11 37.59
CA SER A 178 -2.00 9.01 38.56
C SER A 178 -2.13 9.56 39.99
N SER A 179 -2.76 8.81 40.90
CA SER A 179 -2.95 9.24 42.30
C SER A 179 -1.63 9.59 42.99
N SER A 180 -0.55 8.88 42.65
CA SER A 180 0.81 9.12 43.17
C SER A 180 1.46 10.40 42.63
N SER A 181 1.07 10.87 41.43
CA SER A 181 1.63 12.08 40.82
C SER A 181 0.96 13.39 41.28
N LYS A 182 -0.11 13.32 42.09
CA LYS A 182 -0.82 14.50 42.61
C LYS A 182 -0.01 15.30 43.63
N PHE A 183 0.95 14.67 44.28
CA PHE A 183 1.71 15.26 45.39
C PHE A 183 3.16 15.61 45.03
N VAL A 184 3.54 15.57 43.75
CA VAL A 184 4.87 16.01 43.33
C VAL A 184 4.83 17.54 43.18
N PRO A 185 5.57 18.31 43.99
CA PRO A 185 5.58 19.76 43.89
C PRO A 185 6.23 20.18 42.56
N LEU A 186 5.52 21.02 41.80
CA LEU A 186 6.06 21.69 40.61
C LEU A 186 7.07 22.75 41.06
N LYS A 187 8.24 22.77 40.42
CA LYS A 187 9.25 23.82 40.60
C LYS A 187 9.14 24.86 39.49
#